data_AF-A0AAD2SLG3-F1
#
_entry.id   AF-A0AAD2SLG3-F1
#
_cell.length_a   1.000
_cell.length_b   1.000
_cell.length_c   1.000
_cell.angle_alpha   90.00
_cell.angle_beta   90.00
_cell.angle_gamma   90.00
#
_symmetry.space_group_name_H-M   'P 1'
#
loop_
_entity.id
_entity.type
_entity.pdbx_description
1 polymer ?
#
loop_
_entity_poly.entity_id
_entity_poly.type
_entity_poly.pdbx_seq_one_letter_code
_entity_poly.pdbx_strand_id
1 'polypeptide(L)' 'MSTWEQIRKANKARGMKPNGLYNKPKKSPLSDTPPVGEALKEVIQDYIRDYKSTKGERPTTAHLNNKYSIRATSNFYKGL' A
#
# COMPACT_ATOMS: atom_id res chain seq x y z
N MET A 1 -3.09 11.06 -38.76
CA MET A 1 -2.63 10.18 -37.66
C MET A 1 -3.26 8.82 -37.86
N SER A 2 -2.44 7.77 -37.87
CA SER A 2 -2.94 6.39 -38.01
C SER A 2 -3.65 5.95 -36.73
N THR A 3 -4.70 5.16 -36.84
CA THR A 3 -5.43 4.56 -35.70
C THR A 3 -4.49 3.84 -34.75
N TRP A 4 -3.40 3.25 -35.27
CA TRP A 4 -2.37 2.60 -34.46
C TRP A 4 -1.59 3.57 -33.56
N GLU A 5 -1.33 4.79 -34.03
CA GLU A 5 -0.62 5.81 -33.23
C GLU A 5 -1.49 6.31 -32.08
N GLN A 6 -2.80 6.44 -32.30
CA GLN A 6 -3.76 6.82 -31.27
C GLN A 6 -3.87 5.74 -30.19
N ILE A 7 -3.98 4.47 -30.57
CA ILE A 7 -4.00 3.33 -29.65
C ILE A 7 -2.69 3.28 -28.84
N ARG A 8 -1.54 3.45 -29.49
CA ARG A 8 -0.24 3.47 -28.82
C ARG A 8 -0.13 4.64 -27.82
N LYS A 9 -0.63 5.83 -28.18
CA LYS A 9 -0.64 7.00 -27.29
C LYS A 9 -1.54 6.78 -26.07
N ALA A 10 -2.72 6.19 -26.27
CA ALA A 10 -3.64 5.85 -25.19
C ALA A 10 -3.05 4.78 -24.24
N ASN A 11 -2.43 3.73 -24.79
CA ASN A 11 -1.79 2.69 -23.99
C ASN A 11 -0.59 3.22 -23.19
N LYS A 12 0.24 4.09 -23.81
CA LYS A 12 1.34 4.77 -23.11
C LYS A 12 0.82 5.68 -21.99
N ALA A 13 -0.27 6.43 -22.22
CA ALA A 13 -0.91 7.25 -21.19
C ALA A 13 -1.46 6.42 -20.01
N ARG A 14 -1.87 5.18 -20.27
CA ARG A 14 -2.31 4.21 -19.25
C ARG A 14 -1.16 3.46 -18.57
N GLY A 15 0.10 3.79 -18.89
CA GLY A 15 1.29 3.17 -18.32
C GLY A 15 1.61 1.80 -18.89
N MET A 16 1.14 1.47 -20.09
CA MET A 16 1.41 0.19 -20.75
C MET A 16 2.73 0.28 -21.55
N LYS A 17 3.55 -0.78 -21.51
CA LYS A 17 4.78 -0.90 -22.29
C LYS A 17 4.47 -1.18 -23.77
N PRO A 18 5.41 -0.89 -24.70
CA PRO A 18 5.26 -1.19 -26.12
C PRO A 18 5.02 -2.68 -26.44
N ASN A 19 5.44 -3.58 -25.56
CA ASN A 19 5.24 -5.04 -25.69
C ASN A 19 3.90 -5.54 -25.13
N GLY A 20 2.96 -4.64 -24.80
CA GLY A 20 1.63 -5.00 -24.30
C GLY A 20 1.57 -5.37 -22.81
N LEU A 21 2.68 -5.32 -22.08
CA LEU A 21 2.70 -5.55 -20.63
C LEU A 21 2.50 -4.23 -19.85
N TYR A 22 1.79 -4.26 -18.74
CA TYR A 22 1.65 -3.08 -17.87
C TYR A 22 3.01 -2.69 -17.24
N ASN A 23 3.28 -1.38 -17.05
CA ASN A 23 4.41 -0.91 -16.25
C ASN A 23 4.17 -1.23 -14.77
N LYS A 24 4.62 -2.42 -14.36
CA LYS A 24 4.53 -2.94 -12.99
C LYS A 24 3.08 -3.12 -12.51
N PRO A 25 2.81 -4.11 -11.64
CA PRO A 25 1.53 -4.16 -10.94
C PRO A 25 1.31 -2.83 -10.22
N LYS A 26 0.16 -2.20 -10.48
CA LYS A 26 -0.23 -0.95 -9.82
C LYS A 26 -0.29 -1.24 -8.32
N LYS A 27 0.65 -0.67 -7.55
CA LYS A 27 0.66 -0.82 -6.09
C LYS A 27 -0.69 -0.36 -5.55
N SER A 28 -1.25 -1.11 -4.60
CA SER A 28 -2.48 -0.71 -3.92
C SER A 28 -2.32 0.70 -3.32
N PRO A 29 -3.37 1.54 -3.42
CA PRO A 29 -3.37 2.86 -2.81
C PRO A 29 -3.25 2.74 -1.28
N LEU A 30 -2.76 3.81 -0.65
CA LEU A 30 -2.87 3.96 0.80
C LEU A 30 -4.36 4.09 1.17
N SER A 31 -4.81 3.30 2.14
CA SER A 31 -6.22 3.26 2.57
C SER A 31 -6.34 3.40 4.09
N ASP A 32 -7.43 4.02 4.54
CA ASP A 32 -7.85 4.01 5.95
C ASP A 32 -8.49 2.66 6.33
N THR A 33 -9.01 1.93 5.35
CA THR A 33 -9.64 0.61 5.49
C THR A 33 -8.90 -0.41 4.61
N PRO A 34 -7.63 -0.73 4.91
CA PRO A 34 -6.93 -1.79 4.21
C PRO A 34 -7.66 -3.13 4.41
N PRO A 35 -7.66 -4.03 3.42
CA PRO A 35 -8.30 -5.35 3.51
C PRO A 35 -7.44 -6.28 4.40
N VAL A 36 -7.50 -6.06 5.71
CA VAL A 36 -6.73 -6.79 6.73
C VAL A 36 -7.71 -7.55 7.62
N GLY A 37 -7.49 -8.86 7.79
CA GLY A 37 -8.30 -9.69 8.70
C GLY A 37 -8.05 -9.36 10.17
N GLU A 38 -9.01 -9.71 11.03
CA GLU A 38 -8.97 -9.42 12.48
C GLU A 38 -7.72 -9.96 13.17
N ALA A 39 -7.31 -11.20 12.88
CA ALA A 39 -6.10 -11.79 13.47
C ALA A 39 -4.84 -10.95 13.21
N LEU A 40 -4.70 -10.37 12.01
CA LEU A 40 -3.55 -9.51 11.70
C LEU A 40 -3.68 -8.12 12.36
N LYS A 41 -4.89 -7.61 12.59
CA LYS A 41 -5.10 -6.39 13.39
C LYS A 41 -4.64 -6.58 14.83
N GLU A 42 -4.99 -7.70 15.45
CA GLU A 42 -4.54 -8.06 16.81
C GLU A 42 -3.01 -8.12 16.90
N VAL A 43 -2.36 -8.80 15.95
CA VAL A 43 -0.88 -8.86 15.87
C VAL A 43 -0.25 -7.47 15.72
N ILE A 44 -0.84 -6.59 14.90
CA ILE A 44 -0.38 -5.21 14.75
C ILE A 44 -0.55 -4.44 16.07
N GLN A 45 -1.68 -4.61 16.75
CA GLN A 45 -1.99 -3.92 18.00
C GLN A 45 -1.01 -4.34 19.11
N ASP A 46 -0.77 -5.64 19.27
CA ASP A 46 0.18 -6.17 20.25
C ASP A 46 1.60 -5.72 19.96
N TYR A 47 1.99 -5.69 18.69
CA TYR A 47 3.29 -5.14 18.30
C TYR A 47 3.43 -3.64 18.64
N ILE A 48 2.38 -2.83 18.44
CA ILE A 48 2.41 -1.41 18.80
C ILE A 48 2.55 -1.26 20.32
N ARG A 49 1.86 -2.10 21.11
CA ARG A 49 1.96 -2.11 22.58
C ARG A 49 3.38 -2.45 23.04
N ASP A 50 3.94 -3.54 22.51
CA ASP A 50 5.31 -4.00 22.83
C ASP A 50 6.38 -3.00 22.39
N TYR A 51 6.24 -2.42 21.20
CA TYR A 51 7.17 -1.39 20.72
C TYR A 51 7.14 -0.16 21.62
N LYS A 52 5.96 0.24 22.10
CA LYS A 52 5.83 1.37 23.03
C LYS A 52 6.43 1.07 24.40
N SER A 53 6.28 -0.14 24.93
CA SER A 53 6.90 -0.51 26.21
C SER A 53 8.43 -0.60 26.13
N THR A 54 8.96 -1.04 24.99
CA THR A 54 10.41 -1.23 24.83
C THR A 54 11.14 0.05 24.39
N LYS A 55 10.53 0.87 23.53
CA LYS A 55 11.17 2.07 22.95
C LYS A 55 10.66 3.39 23.54
N GLY A 56 9.55 3.36 24.29
CA GLY A 56 8.92 4.56 24.84
C GLY A 56 8.10 5.39 23.82
N GLU A 57 8.11 5.02 22.55
CA GLU A 57 7.41 5.71 21.46
C GLU A 57 6.56 4.76 20.62
N ARG A 58 5.61 5.28 19.84
CA ARG A 58 4.84 4.45 18.88
C ARG A 58 5.65 4.26 17.60
N PRO A 59 5.60 3.07 16.97
CA PRO A 59 6.22 2.87 15.67
C PRO A 59 5.57 3.77 14.60
N THR A 60 6.36 4.23 13.64
CA THR A 60 5.85 5.05 12.53
C THR A 60 4.95 4.24 11.60
N THR A 61 4.03 4.92 10.91
CA THR A 61 3.15 4.28 9.92
C THR A 61 3.93 3.63 8.78
N ALA A 62 5.04 4.26 8.36
CA ALA A 62 5.94 3.69 7.36
C ALA A 62 6.58 2.38 7.84
N HIS A 63 7.01 2.32 9.10
CA HIS A 63 7.54 1.11 9.71
C HIS A 63 6.53 -0.03 9.72
N LEU A 64 5.30 0.24 10.19
CA LEU A 64 4.23 -0.76 10.22
C LEU A 64 3.82 -1.24 8.83
N ASN A 65 3.69 -0.31 7.87
CA ASN A 65 3.39 -0.63 6.48
C ASN A 65 4.46 -1.53 5.84
N ASN A 66 5.74 -1.25 6.11
CA ASN A 66 6.83 -2.08 5.62
C ASN A 66 6.86 -3.45 6.32
N LYS A 67 6.67 -3.48 7.65
CA LYS A 67 6.75 -4.71 8.44
C LYS A 67 5.66 -5.73 8.05
N TYR A 68 4.42 -5.27 7.88
CA TYR A 68 3.28 -6.14 7.58
C TYR A 68 2.90 -6.16 6.09
N SER A 69 3.70 -5.51 5.23
CA SER A 69 3.41 -5.38 3.79
C SER A 69 2.02 -4.83 3.49
N ILE A 70 1.52 -3.93 4.34
CA ILE A 70 0.21 -3.28 4.21
C ILE A 70 0.35 -1.84 3.75
N ARG A 71 -0.72 -1.32 3.15
CA ARG A 71 -0.79 0.06 2.64
C ARG A 71 -1.88 0.80 3.42
N ALA A 72 -1.57 1.07 4.69
CA ALA A 72 -2.48 1.72 5.61
C ALA A 72 -2.06 3.16 5.91
N THR A 73 -3.03 4.04 6.06
CA THR A 73 -2.80 5.41 6.53
C THR A 73 -2.59 5.45 8.04
N SER A 74 -2.25 6.63 8.57
CA SER A 74 -2.19 6.86 10.02
C SER A 74 -3.55 6.66 10.72
N ASN A 75 -4.67 6.93 10.03
CA ASN A 75 -6.00 6.80 10.61
C ASN A 75 -6.34 5.34 10.95
N PHE A 76 -5.96 4.40 10.08
CA PHE A 76 -6.10 2.97 10.35
C PHE A 76 -5.44 2.59 11.69
N TYR A 77 -4.15 2.96 11.86
CA TYR A 77 -3.39 2.62 13.06
C TYR A 77 -3.79 3.41 14.32
N LYS A 78 -4.52 4.51 14.18
CA LYS A 78 -5.13 5.25 15.30
C LYS A 78 -6.40 4.57 15.80
N GLY A 79 -7.10 3.85 14.92
CA GLY A 79 -8.29 3.07 15.26
C GLY A 79 -7.98 1.69 15.86
N LEU A 80 -6.70 1.29 15.89
CA LEU A 80 -6.17 0.09 16.57
C LEU A 80 -5.61 0.45 17.95
#